data_AF-A0A7W1MBM1-F1
#
_entry.id   AF-A0A7W1MBM1-F1
#
_cell.length_a   1.000
_cell.length_b   1.000
_cell.length_c   1.000
_cell.angle_alpha   90.00
_cell.angle_beta   90.00
_cell.angle_gamma   90.00
#
_symmetry.space_group_name_H-M   'P 1'
#
loop_
_entity.id
_entity.type
_entity.pdbx_description
1 polymer ?
#
loop_
_entity_poly.entity_id
_entity_poly.type
_entity_poly.pdbx_seq_one_letter_code
_entity_poly.pdbx_strand_id
1 'polypeptide(L)'
;MSSCITRSGAEWVSGDTKSRERLNDAVYSAKSFPQAITQIVIDYLEVNPCFGESEWAALCGRVDPAPSLPPDFYDIWNGPCPIYSGKKISETHMLVYIPATIDGKPFTL
;
A
#
# COMPACT_ATOMS: atom_id res chain seq x y z
N MET A 1 -34.57 -9.02 -4.20
CA MET A 1 -33.74 -10.21 -3.86
C MET A 1 -32.37 -9.91 -4.45
N SER A 2 -31.34 -9.49 -3.73
CA SER A 2 -30.99 -9.64 -2.31
C SER A 2 -30.75 -11.10 -1.88
N SER A 3 -29.48 -11.49 -1.93
CA SER A 3 -28.85 -12.56 -1.14
C SER A 3 -27.32 -12.51 -1.34
N CYS A 4 -26.56 -12.60 -0.25
CA CYS A 4 -25.11 -12.88 -0.24
C CYS A 4 -24.87 -14.40 -0.54
N ILE A 5 -23.68 -15.01 -0.53
CA ILE A 5 -22.35 -14.69 0.06
C ILE A 5 -21.24 -14.97 -0.99
N THR A 6 -19.97 -15.39 -0.80
CA THR A 6 -19.23 -16.06 0.31
C THR A 6 -17.72 -15.77 0.22
N ARG A 7 -16.96 -16.01 1.31
CA ARG A 7 -15.47 -16.06 1.28
C ARG A 7 -14.96 -17.25 0.46
N SER A 8 -14.16 -17.02 -0.58
CA SER A 8 -12.95 -17.79 -0.93
C SER A 8 -12.31 -17.26 -2.22
N GLY A 9 -11.02 -16.94 -2.22
CA GLY A 9 -10.27 -16.60 -3.45
C GLY A 9 -10.74 -15.31 -4.13
N ALA A 10 -10.47 -14.16 -3.52
CA ALA A 10 -10.67 -12.87 -4.18
C ALA A 10 -9.59 -12.66 -5.25
N GLU A 11 -9.97 -12.86 -6.51
CA GLU A 11 -9.17 -12.49 -7.68
C GLU A 11 -9.02 -10.96 -7.73
N TRP A 12 -7.81 -10.45 -7.94
CA TRP A 12 -7.55 -9.00 -7.92
C TRP A 12 -8.13 -8.32 -9.15
N VAL A 13 -9.14 -7.48 -8.94
CA VAL A 13 -9.68 -6.60 -9.99
C VAL A 13 -8.64 -5.54 -10.32
N SER A 14 -8.18 -5.49 -11.57
CA SER A 14 -7.18 -4.53 -12.04
C SER A 14 -7.62 -3.08 -11.77
N GLY A 15 -6.71 -2.26 -11.22
CA GLY A 15 -6.99 -0.84 -10.98
C GLY A 15 -7.40 -0.08 -12.25
N ASP A 16 -8.32 0.88 -12.10
CA ASP A 16 -8.66 1.86 -13.14
C ASP A 16 -7.38 2.51 -13.67
N THR A 17 -7.20 2.57 -15.00
CA THR A 17 -5.96 3.06 -15.63
C THR A 17 -5.62 4.50 -15.23
N LYS A 18 -6.61 5.27 -14.76
CA LYS A 18 -6.41 6.62 -14.19
C LYS A 18 -5.58 6.63 -12.90
N SER A 19 -5.51 5.51 -12.17
CA SER A 19 -4.62 5.35 -11.02
C SER A 19 -3.16 5.24 -11.46
N ARG A 20 -2.91 4.45 -12.52
CA ARG A 20 -1.58 4.29 -13.14
C ARG A 20 -1.03 5.63 -13.63
N GLU A 21 -1.81 6.38 -14.39
CA GLU A 21 -1.42 7.71 -14.90
C GLU A 21 -1.00 8.66 -13.76
N ARG A 22 -1.76 8.69 -12.67
CA ARG A 22 -1.49 9.56 -11.50
C ARG A 22 -0.29 9.11 -10.67
N LEU A 23 -0.06 7.80 -10.52
CA LEU A 23 1.15 7.27 -9.88
C LEU A 23 2.39 7.62 -10.69
N ASN A 24 2.31 7.54 -12.03
CA ASN A 24 3.37 7.99 -12.92
C ASN A 24 3.66 9.50 -12.72
N ASP A 25 2.66 10.37 -12.81
CA ASP A 25 2.85 11.82 -12.60
C ASP A 25 3.47 12.15 -11.24
N ALA A 26 3.00 11.51 -10.17
CA ALA A 26 3.51 11.71 -8.81
C ALA A 26 4.98 11.30 -8.66
N VAL A 27 5.38 10.13 -9.15
CA VAL A 27 6.76 9.64 -8.98
C VAL A 27 7.73 10.28 -9.98
N TYR A 28 7.31 10.58 -11.22
CA TYR A 28 8.16 11.30 -12.17
C TYR A 28 8.37 12.77 -11.78
N SER A 29 7.37 13.45 -11.20
CA SER A 29 7.55 14.83 -10.73
C SER A 29 8.48 14.95 -9.51
N ALA A 30 8.65 13.88 -8.72
CA ALA A 30 9.57 13.83 -7.58
C ALA A 30 11.06 13.88 -7.99
N LYS A 31 11.42 13.54 -9.23
CA LYS A 31 12.78 13.66 -9.83
C LYS A 31 13.95 12.95 -9.08
N SER A 32 13.68 12.16 -8.04
CA SER A 32 14.72 11.59 -7.17
C SER A 32 15.25 10.21 -7.57
N PHE A 33 14.60 9.50 -8.51
CA PHE A 33 14.92 8.09 -8.82
C PHE A 33 15.13 7.85 -10.33
N PRO A 34 16.03 6.89 -10.70
CA PRO A 34 16.12 6.38 -12.06
C PRO A 34 14.79 5.80 -12.53
N GLN A 35 14.44 6.01 -13.81
CA GLN A 35 13.16 5.60 -14.39
C GLN A 35 12.83 4.11 -14.19
N ALA A 36 13.83 3.22 -14.20
CA ALA A 36 13.62 1.79 -13.91
C ALA A 36 13.13 1.54 -12.48
N ILE A 37 13.62 2.29 -11.48
CA ILE A 37 13.17 2.18 -10.09
C ILE A 37 11.77 2.77 -9.94
N THR A 38 11.49 3.93 -10.57
CA THR A 38 10.15 4.50 -10.65
C THR A 38 9.12 3.50 -11.16
N GLN A 39 9.42 2.81 -12.26
CA GLN A 39 8.51 1.84 -12.87
C GLN A 39 8.24 0.63 -11.95
N ILE A 40 9.30 0.07 -11.34
CA ILE A 40 9.19 -1.03 -10.36
C ILE A 40 8.30 -0.63 -9.16
N VAL A 41 8.45 0.58 -8.64
CA VAL A 41 7.62 1.08 -7.53
C VAL A 41 6.15 1.21 -7.96
N ILE A 42 5.88 1.76 -9.13
CA ILE A 42 4.50 1.92 -9.63
C ILE A 42 3.82 0.56 -9.86
N ASP A 43 4.51 -0.37 -10.54
CA ASP A 43 3.98 -1.72 -10.80
C ASP A 43 3.78 -2.53 -9.50
N TYR A 44 4.62 -2.31 -8.47
CA TYR A 44 4.40 -2.89 -7.14
C TYR A 44 3.15 -2.30 -6.47
N LEU A 45 2.99 -0.97 -6.48
CA LEU A 45 1.88 -0.25 -5.81
C LEU A 45 0.51 -0.50 -6.44
N GLU A 46 0.45 -0.76 -7.75
CA GLU A 46 -0.81 -1.13 -8.44
C GLU A 46 -1.33 -2.51 -8.05
N VAL A 47 -0.43 -3.42 -7.63
CA VAL A 47 -0.76 -4.80 -7.26
C VAL A 47 -0.88 -4.96 -5.73
N ASN A 48 -0.07 -4.22 -4.97
CA ASN A 48 0.04 -4.36 -3.51
C ASN A 48 -0.29 -3.03 -2.81
N PRO A 49 -1.53 -2.85 -2.29
CA PRO A 49 -1.93 -1.66 -1.54
C PRO A 49 -1.36 -1.62 -0.11
N CYS A 50 -0.44 -2.52 0.22
CA CYS A 50 0.22 -2.61 1.51
C CYS A 50 1.70 -2.95 1.37
N PHE A 51 2.54 -2.39 2.24
CA PHE A 51 3.98 -2.66 2.36
C PHE A 51 4.28 -3.10 3.79
N GLY A 52 4.68 -4.36 3.98
CA GLY A 52 4.66 -5.05 5.27
C GLY A 52 6.01 -5.63 5.69
N GLU A 53 5.94 -6.54 6.66
CA GLU A 53 7.10 -7.25 7.23
C GLU A 53 7.94 -7.96 6.16
N SER A 54 7.28 -8.62 5.20
CA SER A 54 7.93 -9.36 4.10
C SER A 54 8.74 -8.43 3.18
N GLU A 55 8.19 -7.27 2.84
CA GLU A 55 8.84 -6.28 1.99
C GLU A 55 10.07 -5.67 2.66
N TRP A 56 9.93 -5.25 3.93
CA TRP A 56 11.05 -4.74 4.72
C TRP A 56 12.13 -5.81 4.91
N ALA A 57 11.75 -7.07 5.18
CA ALA A 57 12.67 -8.18 5.29
C ALA A 57 13.46 -8.43 4.00
N ALA A 58 12.81 -8.28 2.84
CA ALA A 58 13.44 -8.45 1.53
C ALA A 58 14.37 -7.28 1.14
N LEU A 59 14.08 -6.04 1.54
CA LEU A 59 14.89 -4.87 1.19
C LEU A 59 16.02 -4.56 2.18
N CYS A 60 15.81 -4.81 3.48
CA CYS A 60 16.64 -4.20 4.52
C CYS A 60 17.25 -5.19 5.54
N GLY A 61 16.87 -6.46 5.53
CA GLY A 61 17.27 -7.42 6.56
C GLY A 61 16.19 -7.60 7.63
N ARG A 62 16.50 -8.28 8.73
CA ARG A 62 15.48 -8.76 9.67
C ARG A 62 14.82 -7.61 10.42
N VAL A 63 13.50 -7.50 10.32
CA VAL A 63 12.69 -6.54 11.09
C VAL A 63 11.95 -7.19 12.26
N ASP A 64 11.38 -6.36 13.12
CA ASP A 64 10.36 -6.77 14.10
C ASP A 64 9.03 -7.17 13.41
N PRO A 65 8.24 -8.10 14.01
CA PRO A 65 6.99 -8.56 13.40
C PRO A 65 5.93 -7.46 13.31
N ALA A 66 5.17 -7.44 12.22
CA ALA A 66 4.11 -6.45 12.05
C ALA A 66 3.01 -6.60 13.13
N PRO A 67 2.58 -5.50 13.78
CA PRO A 67 1.53 -5.56 14.78
C PRO A 67 0.17 -5.91 14.16
N SER A 68 -0.71 -6.51 14.96
CA SER A 68 -2.10 -6.73 14.54
C SER A 68 -2.80 -5.38 14.31
N LEU A 69 -3.53 -5.28 13.19
CA LEU A 69 -4.32 -4.09 12.85
C LEU A 69 -5.43 -3.85 13.92
N PRO A 70 -5.77 -2.60 14.21
CA PRO A 70 -6.81 -2.29 15.19
C PRO A 70 -8.20 -2.77 14.70
N PRO A 71 -9.15 -3.11 15.60
CA PRO A 71 -10.39 -3.79 15.21
C PRO A 71 -11.28 -3.02 14.22
N ASP A 72 -11.21 -1.69 14.26
CA ASP A 72 -11.92 -0.72 13.42
C ASP A 72 -11.17 -0.36 12.12
N PHE A 73 -9.98 -0.94 11.89
CA PHE A 73 -9.15 -0.63 10.71
C PHE A 73 -9.92 -0.74 9.40
N TYR A 74 -10.72 -1.80 9.22
CA TYR A 74 -11.43 -2.02 7.97
C TYR A 74 -12.54 -0.99 7.70
N ASP A 75 -13.13 -0.42 8.74
CA ASP A 75 -14.14 0.64 8.63
C ASP A 75 -13.47 1.97 8.27
N ILE A 76 -12.33 2.28 8.89
CA ILE A 76 -11.50 3.45 8.55
C ILE A 76 -10.99 3.33 7.10
N TRP A 77 -10.42 2.18 6.73
CA TRP A 77 -9.83 1.92 5.41
C TRP A 77 -10.85 2.03 4.27
N ASN A 78 -12.08 1.56 4.51
CA ASN A 78 -13.21 1.72 3.57
C ASN A 78 -13.93 3.06 3.68
N GLY A 79 -13.61 3.88 4.67
CA GLY A 79 -14.19 5.19 4.91
C GLY A 79 -13.76 6.25 3.87
N PRO A 80 -14.47 7.39 3.83
CA PRO A 80 -14.15 8.47 2.90
C PRO A 80 -12.79 9.10 3.21
N CYS A 81 -12.02 9.39 2.17
CA CYS A 81 -10.74 10.08 2.30
C CYS A 81 -10.96 11.58 2.58
N PRO A 82 -10.36 12.15 3.63
CA PRO A 82 -10.46 13.58 3.91
C PRO A 82 -9.67 14.46 2.94
N ILE A 83 -8.67 13.91 2.25
CA ILE A 83 -7.81 14.62 1.28
C ILE A 83 -8.45 14.59 -0.13
N TYR A 84 -9.02 13.45 -0.51
CA TYR A 84 -9.53 13.19 -1.86
C TYR A 84 -11.05 12.99 -1.84
N SER A 85 -11.79 14.08 -2.05
CA SER A 85 -13.26 14.08 -2.06
C SER A 85 -13.83 13.06 -3.06
N GLY A 86 -14.83 12.29 -2.62
CA GLY A 86 -15.47 11.24 -3.41
C GLY A 86 -14.67 9.93 -3.54
N LYS A 87 -13.56 9.78 -2.82
CA LYS A 87 -12.76 8.55 -2.77
C LYS A 87 -12.68 7.96 -1.36
N LYS A 88 -12.37 6.68 -1.25
CA LYS A 88 -12.01 6.00 0.00
C LYS A 88 -10.53 6.21 0.36
N ILE A 89 -10.17 5.96 1.62
CA ILE A 89 -8.76 5.86 2.02
C ILE A 89 -8.07 4.74 1.24
N SER A 90 -8.69 3.56 1.13
CA SER A 90 -8.18 2.40 0.36
C SER A 90 -7.98 2.62 -1.14
N GLU A 91 -8.49 3.71 -1.72
CA GLU A 91 -8.33 4.06 -3.14
C GLU A 91 -7.21 5.09 -3.38
N THR A 92 -6.60 5.61 -2.31
CA THR A 92 -5.76 6.82 -2.36
C THR A 92 -4.54 6.79 -1.44
N HIS A 93 -4.47 5.82 -0.53
CA HIS A 93 -3.38 5.65 0.42
C HIS A 93 -2.85 4.20 0.32
N MET A 94 -1.57 4.01 0.61
CA MET A 94 -0.97 2.69 0.86
C MET A 94 -0.92 2.44 2.37
N LEU A 95 -1.19 1.21 2.81
CA LEU A 95 -0.96 0.78 4.18
C LEU A 95 0.53 0.43 4.36
N VAL A 96 1.26 1.21 5.16
CA VAL A 96 2.70 0.98 5.39
C VAL A 96 2.93 0.60 6.84
N TYR A 97 3.50 -0.59 7.06
CA TYR A 97 4.18 -0.91 8.32
C TYR A 97 5.51 -0.15 8.36
N ILE A 98 5.86 0.46 9.49
CA ILE A 98 7.19 1.02 9.73
C ILE A 98 7.80 0.23 10.89
N PRO A 99 8.90 -0.52 10.68
CA PRO A 99 9.51 -1.32 11.73
C PRO A 99 10.21 -0.42 12.76
N ALA A 100 10.21 -0.83 14.03
CA ALA A 100 11.00 -0.14 15.06
C ALA A 100 12.50 -0.42 14.91
N THR A 101 12.85 -1.58 14.34
CA THR A 101 14.23 -2.07 14.21
C THR A 101 14.52 -2.79 12.90
N ILE A 102 15.77 -2.71 12.46
CA ILE A 102 16.34 -3.49 11.34
C ILE A 102 17.65 -4.12 11.81
N ASP A 103 17.76 -5.45 11.70
CA ASP A 103 18.79 -6.31 12.29
C ASP A 103 19.05 -5.98 13.79
N GLY A 104 17.99 -5.67 14.53
CA GLY A 104 18.02 -5.32 15.94
C GLY A 104 18.58 -3.92 16.27
N LYS A 105 18.86 -3.09 15.27
CA LYS A 105 19.23 -1.67 15.42
C LYS A 105 17.99 -0.79 15.23
N PRO A 106 17.82 0.33 15.95
CA PRO A 106 16.70 1.24 15.72
C PRO A 106 16.63 1.71 14.26
N PHE A 107 15.44 1.71 13.68
CA PHE A 107 15.23 2.28 12.34
C PHE A 107 15.21 3.81 12.40
N THR A 108 15.88 4.46 11.44
CA THR A 108 15.96 5.92 11.33
C THR A 108 15.86 6.33 9.85
N LEU A 109 14.99 7.30 9.56
CA LEU A 109 14.80 7.94 8.26
C LEU A 109 15.61 9.25 8.16
#